data_AF-A0A519C1K3-F1
#
_entry.id   AF-A0A519C1K3-F1
#
_cell.length_a   1.000
_cell.length_b   1.000
_cell.length_c   1.000
_cell.angle_alpha   90.00
_cell.angle_beta   90.00
_cell.angle_gamma   90.00
#
_symmetry.space_group_name_H-M   'P 1'
#
loop_
_entity.id
_entity.type
_entity.pdbx_description
1 polymer ?
#
loop_
_entity_poly.entity_id
_entity_poly.type
_entity_poly.pdbx_seq_one_letter_code
_entity_poly.pdbx_strand_id
1 'polypeptide(L)'
;MSLLHDLIFFENPIIWNDFGGTSGGFFGIVWQMAIWSIIVGLLVSVWLIYILIYFRHTDGDPDHEDSLKAGVFPHERGNARIEIAWTIAPLVLVSWLTLISLGPLDYMWDIDGQEADITIEVTAGQWFWSFGTPICNEENENGIYQKPVNFDECEKPTANPRGCLEIPHGAVVHFRLISNDVLHAFNFPELGIKQDVVPNLETLTWLDSGEFEAGQYSIWCAEYCGTEHSLMDADIFITEVA
;
A
#
# COMPACT_ATOMS: atom_id res chain seq x y z
N MET A 1 19.20 -23.91 11.20
CA MET A 1 18.99 -22.74 10.33
C MET A 1 17.56 -22.18 10.42
N SER A 2 16.64 -22.78 11.17
CA SER A 2 15.18 -22.49 11.15
C SER A 2 14.63 -21.88 12.45
N LEU A 3 15.32 -20.90 13.04
CA LEU A 3 14.73 -20.12 14.14
C LEU A 3 15.08 -18.65 13.96
N LEU A 4 16.35 -18.36 13.71
CA LEU A 4 16.78 -17.02 13.31
C LEU A 4 16.26 -16.65 11.92
N HIS A 5 16.25 -17.58 10.96
CA HIS A 5 15.62 -17.37 9.66
C HIS A 5 14.13 -17.10 9.85
N ASP A 6 13.42 -17.96 10.57
CA ASP A 6 11.96 -17.82 10.78
C ASP A 6 11.59 -16.60 11.65
N LEU A 7 12.49 -16.09 12.52
CA LEU A 7 12.28 -14.84 13.27
C LEU A 7 12.50 -13.59 12.40
N ILE A 8 13.38 -13.69 11.41
CA ILE A 8 13.78 -12.60 10.50
C ILE A 8 12.88 -12.59 9.26
N PHE A 9 12.38 -13.75 8.84
CA PHE A 9 11.60 -14.02 7.63
C PHE A 9 10.34 -14.83 8.00
N PHE A 10 9.55 -14.34 8.96
CA PHE A 10 8.25 -14.95 9.24
C PHE A 10 7.25 -14.56 8.14
N GLU A 11 6.51 -15.55 7.63
CA GLU A 11 5.36 -15.30 6.76
C GLU A 11 4.27 -14.56 7.55
N ASN A 12 3.93 -13.36 7.11
CA ASN A 12 2.80 -12.62 7.66
C ASN A 12 1.53 -13.11 6.94
N PRO A 13 0.47 -13.51 7.66
CA PRO A 13 -0.68 -14.14 7.01
C PRO A 13 -1.49 -13.22 6.07
N ILE A 14 -1.29 -11.89 6.06
CA ILE A 14 -2.13 -10.97 5.28
C ILE A 14 -1.34 -9.71 4.86
N ILE A 15 -1.37 -9.37 3.55
CA ILE A 15 -1.08 -8.06 2.90
C ILE A 15 0.37 -7.54 2.82
N TRP A 16 1.34 -8.04 3.60
CA TRP A 16 2.63 -7.34 3.76
C TRP A 16 3.88 -8.07 3.25
N ASN A 17 3.73 -9.21 2.56
CA ASN A 17 4.89 -9.99 2.14
C ASN A 17 5.66 -9.33 0.99
N ASP A 18 4.98 -8.67 0.03
CA ASP A 18 5.61 -8.34 -1.26
C ASP A 18 5.16 -7.02 -1.91
N PHE A 19 4.94 -5.95 -1.14
CA PHE A 19 4.85 -4.61 -1.73
C PHE A 19 6.19 -4.28 -2.44
N GLY A 20 6.27 -4.56 -3.75
CA GLY A 20 7.43 -4.27 -4.60
C GLY A 20 8.46 -5.38 -4.81
N GLY A 21 8.18 -6.62 -4.40
CA GLY A 21 9.05 -7.77 -4.65
C GLY A 21 10.30 -7.92 -3.76
N THR A 22 10.53 -9.17 -3.35
CA THR A 22 11.77 -9.81 -2.83
C THR A 22 12.20 -9.60 -1.38
N SER A 23 11.49 -8.86 -0.53
CA SER A 23 11.85 -8.79 0.90
C SER A 23 10.67 -8.92 1.85
N GLY A 24 10.10 -10.13 1.90
CA GLY A 24 9.31 -10.56 3.05
C GLY A 24 10.11 -10.49 4.36
N GLY A 25 9.41 -10.30 5.49
CA GLY A 25 10.00 -10.30 6.83
C GLY A 25 10.58 -8.96 7.29
N PHE A 26 11.49 -9.01 8.27
CA PHE A 26 12.04 -7.86 9.02
C PHE A 26 12.72 -6.80 8.13
N PHE A 27 13.20 -7.20 6.95
CA PHE A 27 13.88 -6.30 6.01
C PHE A 27 12.93 -5.63 5.00
N GLY A 28 11.67 -6.07 4.93
CA GLY A 28 10.66 -5.44 4.09
C GLY A 28 10.39 -3.99 4.51
N ILE A 29 10.05 -3.15 3.53
CA ILE A 29 9.90 -1.70 3.76
C ILE A 29 8.84 -1.39 4.84
N VAL A 30 7.72 -2.10 4.83
CA VAL A 30 6.64 -1.92 5.81
C VAL A 30 7.14 -2.22 7.22
N TRP A 31 7.89 -3.32 7.38
CA TRP A 31 8.47 -3.68 8.67
C TRP A 31 9.52 -2.68 9.12
N GLN A 32 10.41 -2.23 8.22
CA GLN A 32 11.39 -1.18 8.53
C GLN A 32 10.69 0.09 9.01
N MET A 33 9.66 0.56 8.31
CA MET A 33 8.86 1.72 8.70
C MET A 33 8.21 1.50 10.08
N ALA A 34 7.63 0.33 10.33
CA ALA A 34 6.99 0.00 11.61
C ALA A 34 8.00 -0.06 12.76
N ILE A 35 9.13 -0.74 12.58
CA ILE A 35 10.19 -0.90 13.60
C ILE A 35 10.75 0.46 13.99
N TRP A 36 11.15 1.27 13.01
CA TRP A 36 11.69 2.61 13.28
C TRP A 36 10.66 3.52 13.92
N SER A 37 9.39 3.43 13.51
CA SER A 37 8.29 4.16 14.15
C SER A 37 8.08 3.75 15.61
N ILE A 38 8.16 2.46 15.93
CA ILE A 38 8.06 1.97 17.31
C ILE A 38 9.27 2.42 18.14
N ILE A 39 10.49 2.30 17.61
CA ILE A 39 11.71 2.72 18.32
C ILE A 39 11.65 4.22 18.65
N VAL A 40 11.39 5.06 17.65
CA VAL A 40 11.30 6.52 17.84
C VAL A 40 10.12 6.88 18.73
N GLY A 41 8.95 6.28 18.49
CA GLY A 41 7.75 6.51 19.27
C GLY A 41 7.95 6.19 20.74
N LEU A 42 8.55 5.03 21.05
CA LEU A 42 8.87 4.64 22.44
C LEU A 42 9.92 5.55 23.05
N LEU A 43 11.00 5.87 22.34
CA LEU A 43 12.05 6.77 22.84
C LEU A 43 11.47 8.14 23.22
N VAL A 44 10.71 8.76 22.32
CA VAL A 44 10.10 10.07 22.54
C VAL A 44 9.06 10.01 23.65
N SER A 45 8.19 8.98 23.64
CA SER A 45 7.14 8.83 24.65
C SER A 45 7.72 8.63 26.04
N VAL A 46 8.70 7.73 26.19
CA VAL A 46 9.37 7.47 27.47
C VAL A 46 10.10 8.71 27.95
N TRP A 47 10.81 9.43 27.07
CA TRP A 47 11.51 10.66 27.43
C TRP A 47 10.54 11.76 27.89
N LEU A 48 9.43 11.95 27.20
CA LEU A 48 8.38 12.91 27.58
C LEU A 48 7.72 12.52 28.91
N ILE A 49 7.33 11.25 29.07
CA ILE A 49 6.74 10.75 30.32
C ILE A 49 7.72 10.93 31.48
N TYR A 50 9.00 10.63 31.28
CA TYR A 50 10.04 10.83 32.28
C TYR A 50 10.12 12.29 32.71
N ILE A 51 10.16 13.24 31.76
CA ILE A 51 10.21 14.67 32.08
C ILE A 51 8.94 15.12 32.81
N LEU A 52 7.77 14.67 32.35
CA LEU A 52 6.48 15.03 32.95
C LEU A 52 6.30 14.49 34.37
N ILE A 53 6.89 13.36 34.72
CA ILE A 53 6.83 12.79 36.06
C ILE A 53 7.89 13.41 36.97
N TYR A 54 9.14 13.49 36.49
CA TYR A 54 10.28 13.90 37.31
C TYR A 54 10.33 15.42 37.55
N PHE A 55 10.03 16.23 36.54
CA PHE A 55 10.06 17.70 36.64
C PHE A 55 8.66 18.29 36.88
N ARG A 56 7.72 17.50 37.40
CA ARG A 56 6.37 17.97 37.75
C ARG A 56 6.44 18.88 38.96
N HIS A 57 6.08 20.15 38.79
CA HIS A 57 5.95 21.08 39.91
C HIS A 57 4.75 20.70 40.79
N THR A 58 4.96 20.66 42.10
CA THR A 58 3.91 20.42 43.10
C THR A 58 3.72 21.68 43.96
N ASP A 59 2.48 21.94 44.39
CA ASP A 59 2.17 23.09 45.25
C ASP A 59 3.03 23.07 46.52
N GLY A 60 3.91 24.07 46.66
CA GLY A 60 4.86 24.20 47.77
C GLY A 60 6.32 23.96 47.40
N ASP A 61 6.63 23.52 46.18
CA ASP A 61 8.01 23.48 45.68
C ASP A 61 8.55 24.92 45.51
N PRO A 62 9.83 25.18 45.85
CA PRO A 62 10.43 26.47 45.61
C PRO A 62 10.46 26.77 44.11
N ASP A 63 10.33 28.06 43.75
CA ASP A 63 10.51 28.49 42.37
C ASP A 63 11.87 27.99 41.86
N HIS A 64 11.86 27.35 40.69
CA HIS A 64 13.10 26.88 40.06
C HIS A 64 14.06 28.07 39.90
N GLU A 65 15.36 27.81 40.00
CA GLU A 65 16.41 28.86 39.85
C GLU A 65 16.22 29.68 38.56
N ASP A 66 15.62 29.03 37.57
CA ASP A 66 15.32 29.48 36.23
C ASP A 66 13.88 30.01 36.03
N SER A 67 13.15 30.33 37.10
CA SER A 67 11.82 30.93 37.01
C SER A 67 11.87 32.30 36.32
N LEU A 68 10.86 32.62 35.51
CA LEU A 68 10.78 33.90 34.80
C LEU A 68 10.63 35.04 35.82
N LYS A 69 11.68 35.84 35.98
CA LYS A 69 11.66 37.03 36.85
C LYS A 69 11.33 38.26 36.03
N ALA A 70 10.34 39.03 36.48
CA ALA A 70 9.94 40.26 35.81
C ALA A 70 11.11 41.25 35.72
N GLY A 71 11.43 41.70 34.50
CA GLY A 71 12.48 42.68 34.24
C GLY A 71 13.85 42.13 33.86
N VAL A 72 14.02 40.81 33.73
CA VAL A 72 15.26 40.17 33.26
C VAL A 72 15.01 39.46 31.93
N PHE A 73 15.91 39.61 30.95
CA PHE A 73 15.85 38.80 29.74
C PHE A 73 16.06 37.32 30.09
N PRO A 74 15.26 36.39 29.54
CA PRO A 74 15.48 34.97 29.77
C PRO A 74 16.90 34.58 29.38
N HIS A 75 17.58 33.80 30.22
CA HIS A 75 18.85 33.19 29.84
C HIS A 75 18.64 32.30 28.59
N GLU A 76 19.56 32.37 27.63
CA GLU A 76 19.55 31.47 26.48
C GLU A 76 19.79 30.03 26.94
N ARG A 77 18.80 29.16 26.71
CA ARG A 77 18.83 27.74 27.11
C ARG A 77 18.99 26.91 25.85
N GLY A 78 20.23 26.80 25.37
CA GLY A 78 20.58 26.03 24.19
C GLY A 78 21.84 25.21 24.40
N ASN A 79 21.91 24.05 23.76
CA ASN A 79 23.13 23.27 23.66
C ASN A 79 23.33 22.89 22.20
N ALA A 80 24.19 23.63 21.51
CA ALA A 80 24.46 23.45 20.10
C ALA A 80 24.83 21.99 19.74
N ARG A 81 25.48 21.24 20.65
CA ARG A 81 25.83 19.84 20.40
C ARG A 81 24.60 18.94 20.38
N ILE A 82 23.67 19.15 21.30
CA ILE A 82 22.40 18.42 21.34
C ILE A 82 21.56 18.83 20.14
N GLU A 83 21.54 20.12 19.82
CA GLU A 83 20.82 20.65 18.67
C GLU A 83 21.27 20.02 17.35
N ILE A 84 22.57 19.91 17.14
CA ILE A 84 23.12 19.23 15.97
C ILE A 84 22.78 17.73 15.99
N ALA A 85 22.90 17.07 17.15
CA ALA A 85 22.66 15.64 17.26
C ALA A 85 21.20 15.24 16.93
N TRP A 86 20.21 15.96 17.46
CA TRP A 86 18.79 15.67 17.21
C TRP A 86 18.29 16.18 15.86
N THR A 87 19.11 16.91 15.10
CA THR A 87 18.80 17.28 13.71
C THR A 87 19.40 16.27 12.75
N ILE A 88 20.66 15.87 12.97
CA ILE A 88 21.33 14.89 12.12
C ILE A 88 20.70 13.50 12.26
N ALA A 89 20.37 13.05 13.49
CA ALA A 89 19.86 11.70 13.69
C ALA A 89 18.53 11.43 12.95
N PRO A 90 17.48 12.28 13.05
CA PRO A 90 16.26 12.09 12.26
C PRO A 90 16.49 12.27 10.76
N LEU A 91 17.38 13.19 10.36
CA LEU A 91 17.70 13.40 8.94
C LEU A 91 18.31 12.14 8.30
N VAL A 92 19.27 11.50 8.98
CA VAL A 92 19.88 10.24 8.53
C VAL A 92 18.85 9.13 8.49
N LEU A 93 17.98 9.02 9.51
CA LEU A 93 16.93 8.00 9.55
C LEU A 93 15.94 8.16 8.39
N VAL A 94 15.43 9.37 8.14
CA VAL A 94 14.50 9.63 7.03
C VAL A 94 15.19 9.38 5.70
N SER A 95 16.43 9.84 5.53
CA SER A 95 17.19 9.61 4.29
C SER A 95 17.38 8.12 4.01
N TRP A 96 17.67 7.32 5.04
CA TRP A 96 17.74 5.86 4.93
C TRP A 96 16.40 5.24 4.49
N LEU A 97 15.30 5.62 5.16
CA LEU A 97 13.95 5.13 4.86
C LEU A 97 13.49 5.52 3.45
N THR A 98 13.87 6.71 2.98
CA THR A 98 13.61 7.15 1.59
C THR A 98 14.40 6.32 0.58
N LEU A 99 15.67 6.02 0.84
CA LEU A 99 16.48 5.24 -0.10
C LEU A 99 15.91 3.83 -0.30
N ILE A 100 15.48 3.17 0.77
CA ILE A 100 14.84 1.84 0.66
C ILE A 100 13.46 1.90 0.00
N SER A 101 12.76 3.05 0.04
CA SER A 101 11.44 3.21 -0.60
C SER A 101 11.48 3.40 -2.10
N LEU A 102 12.63 3.75 -2.67
CA LEU A 102 12.76 3.96 -4.11
C LEU A 102 12.61 2.65 -4.89
N GLY A 103 13.10 1.51 -4.37
CA GLY A 103 13.02 0.23 -5.07
C GLY A 103 11.58 -0.24 -5.34
N PRO A 104 10.74 -0.40 -4.29
CA PRO A 104 9.33 -0.76 -4.47
C PRO A 104 8.55 0.25 -5.31
N LEU A 105 8.87 1.55 -5.20
CA LEU A 105 8.22 2.59 -5.99
C LEU A 105 8.52 2.44 -7.49
N ASP A 106 9.77 2.16 -7.84
CA ASP A 106 10.20 1.90 -9.22
C ASP A 106 9.49 0.66 -9.79
N TYR A 107 9.46 -0.44 -9.04
CA TYR A 107 8.78 -1.68 -9.44
C TYR A 107 7.29 -1.49 -9.72
N MET A 108 6.57 -0.79 -8.83
CA MET A 108 5.12 -0.57 -9.02
C MET A 108 4.83 0.32 -10.24
N TRP A 109 5.71 1.27 -10.55
CA TRP A 109 5.51 2.24 -11.64
C TRP A 109 6.14 1.82 -12.97
N ASP A 110 6.90 0.73 -12.99
CA ASP A 110 7.46 0.13 -14.20
C ASP A 110 6.43 -0.72 -14.95
N ILE A 111 5.36 -0.07 -15.42
CA ILE A 111 4.28 -0.73 -16.18
C ILE A 111 4.79 -1.17 -17.56
N ASP A 112 5.66 -0.39 -18.18
CA ASP A 112 6.18 -0.66 -19.52
C ASP A 112 7.30 -1.73 -19.53
N GLY A 113 7.93 -1.99 -18.38
CA GLY A 113 8.97 -3.01 -18.21
C GLY A 113 8.43 -4.44 -18.08
N GLN A 114 7.14 -4.61 -17.81
CA GLN A 114 6.48 -5.91 -17.76
C GLN A 114 5.63 -6.13 -19.02
N GLU A 115 6.04 -7.09 -19.85
CA GLU A 115 5.25 -7.49 -21.01
C GLU A 115 3.94 -8.13 -20.54
N ALA A 116 2.81 -7.44 -20.71
CA ALA A 116 1.51 -7.95 -20.29
C ALA A 116 1.07 -9.11 -21.18
N ASP A 117 0.77 -10.25 -20.57
CA ASP A 117 0.13 -11.37 -21.28
C ASP A 117 -1.28 -11.01 -21.71
N ILE A 118 -2.03 -10.35 -20.82
CA ILE A 118 -3.40 -9.90 -21.05
C ILE A 118 -3.61 -8.45 -20.62
N THR A 119 -4.39 -7.70 -21.40
CA THR A 119 -4.83 -6.35 -21.08
C THR A 119 -6.35 -6.30 -20.98
N ILE A 120 -6.86 -5.77 -19.88
CA ILE A 120 -8.29 -5.68 -19.57
C ILE A 120 -8.66 -4.21 -19.39
N GLU A 121 -9.64 -3.75 -20.16
CA GLU A 121 -10.24 -2.43 -19.94
C GLU A 121 -11.22 -2.51 -18.76
N VAL A 122 -11.03 -1.66 -17.78
CA VAL A 122 -11.86 -1.56 -16.59
C VAL A 122 -12.51 -0.18 -16.60
N THR A 123 -13.82 -0.17 -16.74
CA THR A 123 -14.63 1.03 -16.76
C THR A 123 -15.34 1.21 -15.42
N ALA A 124 -15.12 2.36 -14.77
CA ALA A 124 -15.83 2.75 -13.56
C ALA A 124 -17.05 3.64 -13.87
N GLY A 125 -18.15 3.39 -13.15
CA GLY A 125 -19.32 4.25 -13.14
C GLY A 125 -20.05 4.19 -11.79
N GLN A 126 -20.99 5.10 -11.53
CA GLN A 126 -21.80 5.13 -10.32
C GLN A 126 -22.88 4.02 -10.36
N TRP A 127 -22.82 2.97 -9.55
CA TRP A 127 -21.73 2.52 -8.65
C TRP A 127 -21.40 1.05 -8.96
N PHE A 128 -20.72 0.83 -10.08
CA PHE A 128 -20.42 -0.48 -10.63
C PHE A 128 -19.05 -0.51 -11.31
N TRP A 129 -18.51 -1.72 -11.43
CA TRP A 129 -17.32 -2.00 -12.21
C TRP A 129 -17.73 -2.77 -13.47
N SER A 130 -17.29 -2.30 -14.64
CA SER A 130 -17.47 -3.00 -15.90
C SER A 130 -16.12 -3.42 -16.45
N PHE A 131 -16.00 -4.71 -16.76
CA PHE A 131 -14.79 -5.29 -17.30
C PHE A 131 -14.99 -5.57 -18.79
N GLY A 132 -14.12 -5.01 -19.62
CA GLY A 132 -14.05 -5.23 -21.05
C GLY A 132 -13.49 -6.62 -21.38
N THR A 133 -13.59 -6.99 -22.65
CA THR A 133 -13.01 -8.24 -23.14
C THR A 133 -11.48 -8.20 -23.03
N PRO A 134 -10.82 -9.18 -22.40
CA PRO A 134 -9.37 -9.23 -22.34
C PRO A 134 -8.75 -9.33 -23.74
N ILE A 135 -7.64 -8.63 -23.95
CA ILE A 135 -6.86 -8.60 -25.19
C ILE A 135 -5.50 -9.22 -24.88
N CYS A 136 -5.09 -10.25 -25.64
CA CYS A 136 -3.76 -10.83 -25.49
C CYS A 136 -2.73 -10.03 -26.29
N ASN A 137 -1.54 -9.82 -25.72
CA ASN A 137 -0.39 -9.28 -26.45
C ASN A 137 0.51 -10.42 -26.94
N GLU A 138 -0.03 -11.39 -27.68
CA GLU A 138 0.84 -12.32 -28.41
C GLU A 138 1.00 -11.82 -29.85
N GLU A 139 2.25 -11.72 -30.32
CA GLU A 139 2.61 -11.45 -31.72
C GLU A 139 1.96 -12.43 -32.73
N ASN A 140 1.30 -13.50 -32.26
CA ASN A 140 0.71 -14.54 -33.08
C ASN A 140 -0.74 -14.84 -32.63
N GLU A 141 -1.71 -14.69 -33.55
CA GLU A 141 -3.15 -15.00 -33.44
C GLU A 141 -4.10 -13.91 -32.88
N ASN A 142 -4.69 -13.14 -33.81
CA ASN A 142 -5.95 -12.37 -33.74
C ASN A 142 -6.21 -11.40 -32.56
N GLY A 143 -5.37 -11.32 -31.53
CA GLY A 143 -5.50 -10.38 -30.41
C GLY A 143 -6.74 -10.58 -29.52
N ILE A 144 -7.37 -11.77 -29.56
CA ILE A 144 -8.57 -12.07 -28.77
C ILE A 144 -8.22 -13.13 -27.73
N TYR A 145 -8.39 -12.80 -26.44
CA TYR A 145 -8.26 -13.76 -25.36
C TYR A 145 -9.28 -14.89 -25.50
N GLN A 146 -8.78 -16.12 -25.64
CA GLN A 146 -9.61 -17.32 -25.61
C GLN A 146 -9.72 -17.82 -24.19
N LYS A 147 -10.91 -17.62 -23.62
CA LYS A 147 -11.29 -18.10 -22.29
C LYS A 147 -11.03 -19.62 -22.16
N PRO A 148 -10.19 -20.07 -21.20
CA PRO A 148 -9.91 -21.49 -20.97
C PRO A 148 -11.17 -22.31 -20.67
N VAL A 149 -11.05 -23.64 -20.78
CA VAL A 149 -12.13 -24.56 -20.41
C VAL A 149 -12.32 -24.54 -18.89
N ASN A 150 -13.57 -24.45 -18.40
CA ASN A 150 -13.96 -24.32 -16.98
C ASN A 150 -13.69 -22.96 -16.32
N PHE A 151 -13.55 -21.90 -17.11
CA PHE A 151 -13.36 -20.55 -16.61
C PHE A 151 -14.71 -19.87 -16.30
N ASP A 152 -15.66 -20.52 -15.64
CA ASP A 152 -17.06 -20.07 -15.57
C ASP A 152 -17.46 -19.47 -14.21
N GLU A 153 -16.50 -19.05 -13.37
CA GLU A 153 -16.78 -18.56 -12.01
C GLU A 153 -17.70 -17.36 -12.02
N CYS A 154 -17.49 -16.41 -12.94
CA CYS A 154 -18.36 -15.25 -13.09
C CYS A 154 -19.76 -15.54 -13.66
N GLU A 155 -19.98 -16.73 -14.22
CA GLU A 155 -21.29 -17.18 -14.72
C GLU A 155 -22.11 -17.88 -13.61
N LYS A 156 -21.47 -18.22 -12.49
CA LYS A 156 -22.12 -18.89 -11.37
C LYS A 156 -23.00 -17.92 -10.58
N PRO A 157 -24.13 -18.39 -10.00
CA PRO A 157 -24.99 -17.55 -9.17
C PRO A 157 -24.33 -17.01 -7.89
N THR A 158 -23.14 -17.50 -7.55
CA THR A 158 -22.34 -17.08 -6.40
C THR A 158 -21.52 -15.82 -6.67
N ALA A 159 -21.31 -15.44 -7.93
CA ALA A 159 -20.55 -14.26 -8.30
C ALA A 159 -21.29 -12.97 -7.93
N ASN A 160 -20.54 -11.93 -7.57
CA ASN A 160 -21.12 -10.62 -7.26
C ASN A 160 -21.92 -10.07 -8.46
N PRO A 161 -23.22 -9.79 -8.30
CA PRO A 161 -24.06 -9.28 -9.38
C PRO A 161 -23.69 -7.85 -9.83
N ARG A 162 -22.86 -7.12 -9.07
CA ARG A 162 -22.40 -5.76 -9.37
C ARG A 162 -21.15 -5.70 -10.23
N GLY A 163 -20.46 -6.83 -10.40
CA GLY A 163 -19.26 -6.93 -11.23
C GLY A 163 -18.47 -8.19 -10.88
N CYS A 164 -18.02 -8.91 -11.91
CA CYS A 164 -17.15 -10.05 -11.76
C CYS A 164 -16.14 -10.07 -12.90
N LEU A 165 -14.88 -10.31 -12.57
CA LEU A 165 -13.80 -10.55 -13.51
C LEU A 165 -13.13 -11.88 -13.19
N GLU A 166 -12.73 -12.62 -14.21
CA GLU A 166 -11.96 -13.84 -14.05
C GLU A 166 -10.65 -13.71 -14.86
N ILE A 167 -9.52 -13.97 -14.22
CA ILE A 167 -8.17 -13.86 -14.79
C ILE A 167 -7.37 -15.14 -14.54
N PRO A 168 -6.47 -15.52 -15.47
CA PRO A 168 -5.71 -16.76 -15.33
C PRO A 168 -4.62 -16.58 -14.27
N HIS A 169 -4.34 -17.64 -13.52
CA HIS A 169 -3.18 -17.71 -12.63
C HIS A 169 -1.87 -17.80 -13.44
N GLY A 170 -0.80 -17.16 -12.96
CA GLY A 170 0.52 -17.18 -13.59
C GLY A 170 0.67 -16.29 -14.83
N ALA A 171 -0.11 -15.22 -14.95
CA ALA A 171 -0.07 -14.27 -16.06
C ALA A 171 0.07 -12.83 -15.58
N VAL A 172 0.78 -12.01 -16.36
CA VAL A 172 0.88 -10.57 -16.14
C VAL A 172 -0.34 -9.90 -16.77
N VAL A 173 -1.18 -9.29 -15.92
CA VAL A 173 -2.44 -8.65 -16.28
C VAL A 173 -2.29 -7.13 -16.21
N HIS A 174 -2.49 -6.44 -17.32
CA HIS A 174 -2.61 -4.98 -17.35
C HIS A 174 -4.08 -4.56 -17.25
N PHE A 175 -4.37 -3.65 -16.34
CA PHE A 175 -5.67 -3.01 -16.20
C PHE A 175 -5.61 -1.60 -16.75
N ARG A 176 -6.33 -1.37 -17.84
CA ARG A 176 -6.57 -0.05 -18.42
C ARG A 176 -7.82 0.54 -17.78
N LEU A 177 -7.66 1.58 -16.99
CA LEU A 177 -8.68 2.14 -16.15
C LEU A 177 -9.25 3.43 -16.75
N ILE A 178 -10.56 3.51 -16.89
CA ILE A 178 -11.27 4.71 -17.34
C ILE A 178 -12.55 4.94 -16.53
N SER A 179 -12.86 6.20 -16.22
CA SER A 179 -14.12 6.58 -15.58
C SER A 179 -15.06 7.26 -16.57
N ASN A 180 -16.33 6.88 -16.53
CA ASN A 180 -17.39 7.49 -17.33
C ASN A 180 -18.07 8.68 -16.66
N ASP A 181 -17.83 8.92 -15.36
CA ASP A 181 -18.53 9.96 -14.61
C ASP A 181 -17.63 10.77 -13.65
N VAL A 182 -17.37 10.27 -12.44
CA VAL A 182 -16.62 10.94 -11.36
C VAL A 182 -15.31 10.21 -11.07
N LEU A 183 -14.50 10.75 -10.17
CA LEU A 183 -13.33 10.03 -9.69
C LEU A 183 -13.76 8.76 -8.93
N HIS A 184 -13.12 7.65 -9.27
CA HIS A 184 -13.17 6.39 -8.51
C HIS A 184 -11.72 5.96 -8.23
N ALA A 185 -11.52 4.91 -7.43
CA ALA A 185 -10.22 4.29 -7.30
C ALA A 185 -10.39 2.79 -7.27
N PHE A 186 -9.77 2.12 -8.25
CA PHE A 186 -9.71 0.68 -8.35
C PHE A 186 -8.75 0.20 -7.27
N ASN A 187 -9.29 -0.47 -6.25
CA ASN A 187 -8.52 -0.92 -5.11
C ASN A 187 -8.73 -2.42 -4.94
N PHE A 188 -7.61 -3.13 -4.97
CA PHE A 188 -7.48 -4.54 -4.70
C PHE A 188 -6.69 -4.70 -3.40
N PRO A 189 -7.38 -4.70 -2.23
CA PRO A 189 -6.75 -4.61 -0.92
C PRO A 189 -5.75 -5.73 -0.68
N GLU A 190 -6.10 -6.97 -1.03
CA GLU A 190 -5.31 -8.17 -0.77
C GLU A 190 -3.97 -8.15 -1.52
N LEU A 191 -3.91 -7.45 -2.66
CA LEU A 191 -2.72 -7.34 -3.50
C LEU A 191 -2.01 -5.98 -3.32
N GLY A 192 -2.57 -5.08 -2.51
CA GLY A 192 -2.02 -3.73 -2.30
C GLY A 192 -2.11 -2.81 -3.52
N ILE A 193 -2.84 -3.20 -4.57
CA ILE A 193 -3.00 -2.40 -5.78
C ILE A 193 -4.08 -1.35 -5.55
N LYS A 194 -3.72 -0.07 -5.67
CA LYS A 194 -4.67 1.03 -5.72
C LYS A 194 -4.29 2.00 -6.83
N GLN A 195 -5.22 2.22 -7.76
CA GLN A 195 -5.05 3.19 -8.83
C GLN A 195 -6.33 4.01 -9.02
N ASP A 196 -6.17 5.33 -9.07
CA ASP A 196 -7.28 6.24 -9.31
C ASP A 196 -7.79 6.08 -10.74
N VAL A 197 -9.11 6.08 -10.90
CA VAL A 197 -9.82 5.96 -12.18
C VAL A 197 -10.45 7.31 -12.49
N VAL A 198 -9.90 7.99 -13.49
CA VAL A 198 -10.10 9.42 -13.69
C VAL A 198 -10.91 9.70 -14.96
N PRO A 199 -11.96 10.55 -14.91
CA PRO A 199 -12.70 10.91 -16.12
C PRO A 199 -11.80 11.62 -17.14
N ASN A 200 -11.84 11.15 -18.39
CA ASN A 200 -11.02 11.65 -19.52
C ASN A 200 -9.50 11.42 -19.39
N LEU A 201 -9.06 10.56 -18.48
CA LEU A 201 -7.67 10.15 -18.36
C LEU A 201 -7.63 8.64 -18.20
N GLU A 202 -6.99 7.98 -19.16
CA GLU A 202 -6.67 6.57 -19.04
C GLU A 202 -5.54 6.42 -18.02
N THR A 203 -5.80 5.66 -16.96
CA THR A 203 -4.79 5.24 -15.99
C THR A 203 -4.49 3.76 -16.15
N LEU A 204 -3.32 3.34 -15.70
CA LEU A 204 -2.84 1.97 -15.87
C LEU A 204 -2.37 1.44 -14.52
N THR A 205 -2.65 0.16 -14.27
CA THR A 205 -2.02 -0.63 -13.22
C THR A 205 -1.84 -2.04 -13.73
N TRP A 206 -0.96 -2.81 -13.11
CA TRP A 206 -0.69 -4.17 -13.52
C TRP A 206 -0.69 -5.11 -12.31
N LEU A 207 -0.79 -6.40 -12.59
CA LEU A 207 -0.80 -7.48 -11.61
C LEU A 207 -0.09 -8.68 -12.22
N ASP A 208 0.93 -9.21 -11.53
CA ASP A 208 1.40 -10.57 -11.78
C ASP A 208 0.53 -11.54 -10.95
N SER A 209 -0.35 -12.29 -11.62
CA SER A 209 -1.23 -13.23 -10.94
C SER A 209 -0.51 -14.48 -10.42
N GLY A 210 0.74 -14.74 -10.83
CA GLY A 210 1.53 -15.90 -10.37
C GLY A 210 2.09 -15.75 -8.96
N GLU A 211 2.14 -14.53 -8.42
CA GLU A 211 2.57 -14.24 -7.05
C GLU A 211 1.45 -14.49 -6.02
N PHE A 212 0.26 -14.90 -6.46
CA PHE A 212 -0.93 -15.04 -5.62
C PHE A 212 -1.62 -16.38 -5.82
N GLU A 213 -2.15 -16.92 -4.73
CA GLU A 213 -2.91 -18.17 -4.77
C GLU A 213 -4.16 -18.05 -5.65
N ALA A 214 -4.50 -19.11 -6.39
CA ALA A 214 -5.76 -19.16 -7.10
C ALA A 214 -6.95 -19.12 -6.12
N GLY A 215 -7.95 -18.29 -6.42
CA GLY A 215 -9.08 -18.07 -5.52
C GLY A 215 -9.96 -16.87 -5.88
N GLN A 216 -10.94 -16.60 -5.01
CA GLN A 216 -11.80 -15.43 -5.10
C GLN A 216 -11.22 -14.28 -4.28
N TYR A 217 -11.20 -13.10 -4.89
CA TYR A 217 -10.80 -11.86 -4.29
C TYR A 217 -11.86 -10.78 -4.51
N SER A 218 -11.88 -9.76 -3.67
CA SER A 218 -12.84 -8.67 -3.79
C SER A 218 -12.14 -7.34 -3.98
N ILE A 219 -12.58 -6.59 -4.98
CA ILE A 219 -12.16 -5.22 -5.20
C ILE A 219 -13.20 -4.23 -4.70
N TRP A 220 -12.74 -3.05 -4.33
CA TRP A 220 -13.56 -1.99 -3.74
C TRP A 220 -13.24 -0.67 -4.40
N CYS A 221 -14.20 0.24 -4.44
CA CYS A 221 -13.89 1.64 -4.71
C CYS A 221 -13.25 2.29 -3.49
N ALA A 222 -12.06 2.89 -3.66
CA ALA A 222 -11.32 3.56 -2.59
C ALA A 222 -11.25 5.10 -2.75
N GLU A 223 -12.11 5.67 -3.58
CA GLU A 223 -12.29 7.12 -3.76
C GLU A 223 -13.77 7.47 -3.67
N TYR A 224 -14.13 8.47 -2.87
CA TYR A 224 -15.53 8.74 -2.57
C TYR A 224 -16.29 9.23 -3.80
N CYS A 225 -17.13 8.34 -4.36
CA CYS A 225 -17.79 8.56 -5.64
C CYS A 225 -19.32 8.78 -5.55
N GLY A 226 -19.89 8.87 -4.35
CA GLY A 226 -21.30 9.25 -4.14
C GLY A 226 -22.07 8.36 -3.17
N THR A 227 -23.40 8.32 -3.32
CA THR A 227 -24.35 7.74 -2.37
C THR A 227 -24.15 6.24 -2.11
N GLU A 228 -23.84 5.44 -3.15
CA GLU A 228 -23.59 4.01 -3.00
C GLU A 228 -22.10 3.65 -3.10
N HIS A 229 -21.20 4.58 -2.78
CA HIS A 229 -19.75 4.35 -2.77
C HIS A 229 -19.34 3.09 -1.98
N SER A 230 -19.95 2.86 -0.82
CA SER A 230 -19.65 1.68 0.01
C SER A 230 -20.18 0.35 -0.55
N LEU A 231 -21.04 0.40 -1.57
CA LEU A 231 -21.59 -0.77 -2.26
C LEU A 231 -20.91 -1.02 -3.61
N MET A 232 -19.90 -0.21 -3.96
CA MET A 232 -19.17 -0.32 -5.22
C MET A 232 -18.04 -1.36 -5.09
N ASP A 233 -18.46 -2.62 -5.08
CA ASP A 233 -17.60 -3.79 -5.00
C ASP A 233 -17.72 -4.66 -6.27
N ALA A 234 -16.72 -5.49 -6.51
CA ALA A 234 -16.75 -6.54 -7.53
C ALA A 234 -15.84 -7.70 -7.11
N ASP A 235 -16.09 -8.88 -7.67
CA ASP A 235 -15.23 -10.04 -7.45
C ASP A 235 -14.21 -10.19 -8.58
N ILE A 236 -12.98 -10.56 -8.22
CA ILE A 236 -11.96 -11.03 -9.15
C ILE A 236 -11.61 -12.47 -8.79
N PHE A 237 -11.80 -13.38 -9.73
CA PHE A 237 -11.41 -14.77 -9.61
C PHE A 237 -10.08 -14.99 -10.32
N ILE A 238 -9.11 -15.54 -9.60
CA ILE A 238 -7.85 -16.05 -10.15
C ILE A 238 -8.01 -17.55 -10.30
N THR A 239 -8.07 -18.03 -11.55
CA THR A 239 -8.37 -19.44 -11.86
C THR A 239 -7.15 -20.11 -12.49
N GLU A 240 -6.79 -21.29 -11.99
CA GLU A 240 -5.74 -22.13 -12.58
C GLU A 240 -6.11 -22.55 -14.00
N VAL A 241 -5.18 -22.39 -14.94
CA VAL A 241 -5.35 -22.87 -16.30
C VAL A 241 -4.87 -24.31 -16.36
N ALA A 242 -5.79 -25.24 -16.65
CA ALA A 242 -5.50 -26.68 -16.75
C ALA A 242 -4.90 -27.08 -18.12
#